data_AF-A0A2M7J722-F1
#
_entry.id   AF-A0A2M7J722-F1
#
_cell.length_a   1.000
_cell.length_b   1.000
_cell.length_c   1.000
_cell.angle_alpha   90.00
_cell.angle_beta   90.00
_cell.angle_gamma   90.00
#
_symmetry.space_group_name_H-M   'P 1'
#
loop_
_entity.id
_entity.type
_entity.pdbx_description
1 polymer ?
#
loop_
_entity_poly.entity_id
_entity_poly.type
_entity_poly.pdbx_seq_one_letter_code
_entity_poly.pdbx_strand_id
1 'polypeptide(L)' 'MEVYTIFGEKVKTHTATPATGTFNWNYNSLGLAPGVYIYKLRASGNSKTYETVKKMVIYR' A
#
# COMPACT_ATOMS: atom_id res chain seq x y z
N MET A 1 3.33 1.91 3.51
CA MET A 1 2.08 1.66 2.75
C MET A 1 0.91 1.87 3.68
N GLU A 2 -0.05 2.66 3.24
CA GLU A 2 -1.35 2.83 3.90
C GLU A 2 -2.43 2.34 2.93
N VAL A 3 -3.44 1.63 3.44
CA VAL A 3 -4.53 1.06 2.65
C VAL A 3 -5.84 1.64 3.15
N TYR A 4 -6.69 2.03 2.22
CA TYR A 4 -7.96 2.68 2.43
C TYR A 4 -9.08 1.96 1.67
N THR A 5 -10.30 2.06 2.18
CA THR A 5 -11.50 1.73 1.40
C THR A 5 -11.69 2.75 0.28
N ILE A 6 -12.60 2.44 -0.66
CA ILE A 6 -13.00 3.40 -1.71
C ILE A 6 -13.64 4.67 -1.16
N PHE A 7 -14.09 4.66 0.10
CA PHE A 7 -14.68 5.80 0.80
C PHE A 7 -13.64 6.61 1.59
N GLY A 8 -12.35 6.25 1.50
CA GLY A 8 -11.26 6.97 2.16
C GLY A 8 -10.99 6.56 3.61
N GLU A 9 -11.67 5.52 4.12
CA GLU A 9 -11.41 5.00 5.46
C GLU A 9 -10.13 4.18 5.48
N LYS A 10 -9.18 4.50 6.36
CA LYS A 10 -7.91 3.76 6.48
C LYS A 10 -8.13 2.42 7.21
N VAL A 11 -7.84 1.31 6.53
CA VAL A 11 -8.05 -0.06 7.04
C VAL A 11 -6.76 -0.80 7.39
N LYS A 12 -5.62 -0.38 6.83
CA LYS A 12 -4.33 -1.02 7.12
C LYS A 12 -3.17 -0.04 6.99
N THR A 13 -2.16 -0.23 7.81
CA THR A 13 -0.84 0.37 7.64
C THR A 13 0.20 -0.74 7.64
N HIS A 14 1.16 -0.66 6.73
CA HIS A 14 2.30 -1.54 6.68
C HIS A 14 3.55 -0.74 6.34
N THR A 15 4.52 -0.73 7.25
CA THR A 15 5.82 -0.07 7.08
C THR A 15 6.86 -1.11 6.70
N ALA A 16 7.59 -0.85 5.62
CA ALA A 16 8.80 -1.60 5.31
C ALA A 16 9.97 -0.62 5.26
N THR A 17 11.15 -1.10 5.64
CA THR A 17 12.43 -0.42 5.46
C THR A 17 13.16 -1.14 4.32
N PRO A 18 12.87 -0.83 3.05
CA PRO A 18 13.47 -1.56 1.95
C PRO A 18 14.95 -1.18 1.80
N ALA A 19 15.80 -2.19 1.60
CA ALA A 19 17.05 -1.99 0.87
C ALA A 19 16.72 -1.53 -0.56
N THR A 20 17.61 -0.79 -1.21
CA THR A 20 17.43 -0.32 -2.59
C THR A 20 17.03 -1.47 -3.52
N GLY A 21 15.88 -1.35 -4.20
CA GLY A 21 15.42 -2.37 -5.15
C GLY A 21 13.91 -2.32 -5.42
N THR A 22 13.44 -3.24 -6.26
CA THR A 22 12.01 -3.42 -6.55
C THR A 22 11.35 -4.14 -5.38
N PHE A 23 10.23 -3.60 -4.89
CA PHE A 23 9.43 -4.22 -3.85
C PHE A 23 8.11 -4.75 -4.43
N ASN A 24 7.92 -6.06 -4.39
CA ASN A 24 6.65 -6.69 -4.78
C ASN A 24 5.78 -6.90 -3.55
N TRP A 25 4.66 -6.19 -3.49
CA TRP A 25 3.66 -6.33 -2.43
C TRP A 25 2.70 -7.46 -2.75
N ASN A 26 2.60 -8.45 -1.86
CA ASN A 26 1.49 -9.40 -1.88
C ASN A 26 0.31 -8.80 -1.11
N TYR A 27 -0.72 -8.35 -1.82
CA TYR A 27 -1.90 -7.74 -1.18
C TYR A 27 -2.82 -8.76 -0.51
N ASN A 28 -2.77 -10.03 -0.91
CA ASN A 28 -3.60 -11.09 -0.33
C ASN A 28 -3.20 -11.45 1.10
N SER A 29 -1.95 -11.19 1.49
CA SER A 29 -1.48 -11.40 2.87
C SER A 29 -1.92 -10.32 3.86
N LEU A 30 -2.68 -9.31 3.41
CA LEU A 30 -3.15 -8.22 4.28
C LEU A 30 -4.31 -8.64 5.21
N GLY A 31 -4.93 -9.81 4.95
CA GLY A 31 -6.08 -10.30 5.69
C GLY A 31 -7.35 -9.47 5.46
N LEU A 32 -7.40 -8.73 4.36
CA LEU A 32 -8.57 -7.95 3.96
C LEU A 32 -9.57 -8.85 3.22
N ALA A 33 -10.85 -8.54 3.37
CA ALA A 33 -11.89 -9.20 2.58
C ALA A 33 -11.69 -8.91 1.08
N PRO A 34 -12.20 -9.77 0.18
CA PRO A 34 -12.24 -9.46 -1.24
C PRO A 34 -12.97 -8.14 -1.49
N GLY A 35 -12.41 -7.30 -2.35
CA GLY A 35 -12.94 -5.96 -2.59
C GLY A 35 -11.96 -5.03 -3.29
N VAL A 36 -12.43 -3.81 -3.54
CA VAL A 36 -11.63 -2.74 -4.12
C VAL A 36 -11.13 -1.83 -3.01
N TYR A 37 -9.84 -1.53 -3.05
CA TYR A 37 -9.16 -0.68 -2.08
C TYR A 37 -8.25 0.32 -2.79
N ILE A 38 -7.89 1.38 -2.09
CA ILE A 38 -6.90 2.36 -2.52
C ILE A 38 -5.69 2.20 -1.60
N TYR A 39 -4.48 2.13 -2.15
CA TYR A 39 -3.27 2.14 -1.34
C TYR A 39 -2.39 3.32 -1.69
N LYS A 40 -1.79 3.91 -0.64
CA LYS A 40 -0.81 4.98 -0.72
C LYS A 40 0.55 4.45 -0.31
N LEU A 41 1.52 4.60 -1.19
CA LEU A 41 2.93 4.34 -0.91
C LEU A 41 3.64 5.66 -0.74
N ARG A 42 4.33 5.81 0.40
CA ARG A 42 5.25 6.90 0.67
C ARG A 42 6.63 6.30 0.88
N ALA A 43 7.61 6.80 0.15
CA ALA A 43 9.01 6.47 0.29
C ALA A 43 9.80 7.74 0.55
N SER A 44 10.73 7.71 1.51
CA SER A 44 11.59 8.83 1.83
C SER A 44 13.04 8.36 1.89
N GLY A 45 13.94 9.07 1.19
CA GLY A 45 15.36 8.76 1.16
C GLY A 45 16.14 9.87 0.50
N ASN A 46 17.38 10.10 0.97
CA ASN A 46 18.28 11.14 0.45
C ASN A 46 17.60 12.52 0.31
N SER A 47 16.89 12.96 1.35
CA SER A 47 16.12 14.22 1.42
C SER A 47 14.98 14.36 0.39
N LYS A 48 14.63 13.30 -0.33
CA LYS A 48 13.48 13.27 -1.24
C LYS A 48 12.36 12.43 -0.66
N THR A 49 11.13 12.86 -0.93
CA THR A 49 9.93 12.08 -0.63
C THR A 49 9.20 11.80 -1.93
N TYR A 50 8.83 10.55 -2.13
CA TYR A 50 8.02 10.09 -3.24
C TYR A 50 6.71 9.54 -2.69
N GLU A 51 5.61 9.90 -3.32
CA GLU A 51 4.29 9.38 -2.99
C GLU A 51 3.59 8.88 -4.25
N THR A 52 2.89 7.76 -4.14
CA THR A 52 2.00 7.27 -5.18
C THR A 52 0.73 6.69 -4.56
N VAL A 53 -0.39 6.92 -5.23
CA VAL A 53 -1.71 6.39 -4.87
C VAL A 53 -2.19 5.53 -6.03
N LYS A 54 -2.62 4.31 -5.72
CA LYS A 54 -3.09 3.35 -6.72
C LYS A 54 -4.28 2.56 -6.19
N LYS A 55 -5.11 2.07 -7.11
CA LYS A 55 -6.18 1.12 -6.78
C LYS A 55 -5.64 -0.31 -6.74
N MET A 56 -6.17 -1.12 -5.84
CA MET A 56 -5.95 -2.56 -5.81
C MET A 56 -7.29 -3.28 -5.71
N VAL A 57 -7.35 -4.47 -6.30
CA VAL A 57 -8.50 -5.37 -6.20
C VAL A 57 -8.00 -6.65 -5.56
N ILE A 58 -8.62 -7.04 -4.45
CA ILE A 58 -8.36 -8.30 -3.79
C ILE A 58 -9.47 -9.25 -4.22
N TYR A 59 -9.08 -10.33 -4.90
CA TYR A 59 -9.95 -11.44 -5.28
C TYR A 59 -9.48 -12.70 -4.54
N ARG A 60 -10.42 -13.57 -4.17
CA ARG A 60 -10.13 -14.91 -3.66
C ARG A 60 -10.08 -15.90 -4.81
#